data_AF-A0A3Q0IK27-F1
#
_entry.id   AF-A0A3Q0IK27-F1
#
_cell.length_a   1.000
_cell.length_b   1.000
_cell.length_c   1.000
_cell.angle_alpha   90.00
_cell.angle_beta   90.00
_cell.angle_gamma   90.00
#
_symmetry.space_group_name_H-M   'P 1'
#
loop_
_entity.id
_entity.type
_entity.pdbx_description
1 polymer ?
#
loop_
_entity_poly.entity_id
_entity_poly.type
_entity_poly.pdbx_seq_one_letter_code
_entity_poly.pdbx_strand_id
1 'polypeptide(L)'
;MMCDIIYAGEKAKFGQPEIIIGTMPGAGGTQRLTRAAGKSNAMEICLTGNQFTAQEAKEMGVVSKIFPPEKLLEETIKLAERIGEHSPLIVTQVKEAVNIGK
;
A
#
# COMPACT_ATOMS: atom_id res chain seq x y z
N MET A 1 -4.50 0.00 -2.00
CA MET A 1 -3.49 -1.08 -2.13
C MET A 1 -3.89 -2.02 -3.26
N MET A 2 -3.63 -1.61 -4.51
CA MET A 2 -3.87 -2.44 -5.71
C MET A 2 -2.58 -2.75 -6.46
N CYS A 3 -1.52 -1.98 -6.23
CA CYS A 3 -0.18 -2.26 -6.72
C CYS A 3 0.47 -3.38 -5.89
N ASP A 4 1.42 -4.10 -6.50
CA ASP A 4 2.17 -5.16 -5.82
C ASP A 4 3.14 -4.61 -4.76
N ILE A 5 3.69 -3.41 -4.98
CA ILE A 5 4.68 -2.75 -4.13
C ILE A 5 4.26 -1.29 -3.93
N ILE A 6 4.38 -0.78 -2.71
CA ILE A 6 4.09 0.61 -2.36
C ILE A 6 5.31 1.20 -1.66
N TYR A 7 5.90 2.23 -2.26
CA TYR A 7 6.87 3.12 -1.61
C TYR A 7 6.18 4.44 -1.26
N ALA A 8 6.55 5.04 -0.13
CA ALA A 8 5.97 6.29 0.35
C ALA A 8 7.03 7.34 0.67
N GLY A 9 6.67 8.60 0.54
CA GLY A 9 7.46 9.69 1.10
C GLY A 9 7.25 9.78 2.62
N GLU A 10 8.26 10.19 3.38
CA GLU A 10 8.18 10.34 4.84
C GLU A 10 7.01 11.24 5.30
N LYS A 11 6.63 12.23 4.48
CA LYS A 11 5.55 13.17 4.77
C LYS A 11 4.17 12.69 4.30
N ALA A 12 4.06 11.50 3.71
CA ALA A 12 2.79 10.98 3.20
C ALA A 12 1.79 10.72 4.34
N LYS A 13 0.52 11.01 4.04
CA LYS A 13 -0.62 10.71 4.91
C LYS A 13 -1.59 9.82 4.16
N PHE A 14 -2.12 8.83 4.86
CA PHE A 14 -3.04 7.81 4.35
C PHE A 14 -4.30 7.80 5.19
N GLY A 15 -5.42 7.28 4.66
CA GLY A 15 -6.67 7.16 5.41
C GLY A 15 -7.79 6.57 4.55
N GLN A 16 -8.92 6.25 5.19
CA GLN A 16 -10.20 5.90 4.56
C GLN A 16 -11.30 6.80 5.19
N PRO A 17 -11.36 8.09 4.83
CA PRO A 17 -12.21 9.08 5.51
C PRO A 17 -13.69 9.01 5.10
N GLU A 18 -14.11 8.04 4.28
CA GLU A 18 -15.45 7.92 3.73
C GLU A 18 -16.56 7.94 4.78
N ILE A 19 -16.31 7.41 5.98
CA ILE A 19 -17.28 7.41 7.08
C ILE A 19 -17.68 8.83 7.52
N ILE A 20 -16.78 9.81 7.38
CA ILE A 20 -17.01 11.22 7.74
C ILE A 20 -18.06 11.85 6.83
N ILE A 21 -18.19 11.38 5.59
CA ILE A 21 -19.16 11.86 4.60
C ILE A 21 -20.37 10.90 4.46
N GLY A 22 -20.54 9.97 5.41
CA GLY A 22 -21.69 9.07 5.46
C GLY A 22 -21.67 7.95 4.43
N THR A 23 -20.50 7.52 3.97
CA THR A 23 -20.36 6.38 3.05
C THR A 23 -19.30 5.39 3.54
N MET A 24 -19.27 4.20 2.94
CA MET A 24 -18.27 3.18 3.25
C MET A 24 -17.03 3.33 2.36
N PRO A 25 -15.84 2.88 2.81
CA PRO A 25 -14.64 2.90 1.98
C PRO A 25 -14.83 2.16 0.66
N GLY A 26 -14.68 2.90 -0.44
CA GLY A 26 -14.93 2.43 -1.80
C GLY A 26 -13.75 1.69 -2.39
N ALA A 27 -13.86 1.26 -3.66
CA ALA A 27 -12.77 0.65 -4.42
C ALA A 27 -12.01 -0.45 -3.64
N GLY A 28 -12.74 -1.29 -2.92
CA GLY A 28 -12.18 -2.37 -2.11
C GLY A 28 -11.35 -1.94 -0.90
N GLY A 29 -11.51 -0.70 -0.41
CA GLY A 29 -10.74 -0.14 0.70
C GLY A 29 -10.83 -0.98 1.97
N THR A 30 -12.03 -1.44 2.32
CA THR A 30 -12.26 -2.30 3.49
C THR A 30 -11.57 -3.65 3.36
N GLN A 31 -11.63 -4.30 2.19
CA GLN A 31 -11.02 -5.61 1.97
C GLN A 31 -9.50 -5.51 1.87
N ARG A 32 -8.99 -4.56 1.09
CA ARG A 32 -7.56 -4.42 0.80
C ARG A 32 -6.78 -3.92 2.00
N LEU A 33 -7.36 -2.98 2.77
CA LEU A 33 -6.72 -2.51 4.00
C LEU A 33 -6.66 -3.61 5.04
N THR A 34 -7.75 -4.38 5.21
CA THR A 34 -7.76 -5.51 6.13
C THR A 34 -6.71 -6.57 5.76
N ARG A 35 -6.54 -6.88 4.46
CA ARG A 35 -5.51 -7.83 3.99
C ARG A 35 -4.08 -7.34 4.15
N ALA A 36 -3.86 -6.02 4.19
CA ALA A 36 -2.53 -5.44 4.33
C ALA A 36 -2.17 -5.17 5.80
N ALA A 37 -3.06 -4.50 6.53
CA ALA A 37 -2.83 -3.98 7.88
C ALA A 37 -3.39 -4.87 9.01
N GLY A 38 -4.13 -5.93 8.66
CA GLY A 38 -4.86 -6.75 9.63
C GLY A 38 -6.19 -6.12 10.07
N LYS A 39 -7.03 -6.93 10.72
CA LYS A 39 -8.41 -6.56 11.07
C LYS A 39 -8.50 -5.36 12.01
N SER A 40 -7.70 -5.34 13.09
CA SER A 40 -7.82 -4.31 14.13
C SER A 40 -7.49 -2.92 13.59
N ASN A 41 -6.33 -2.78 12.94
CA ASN A 41 -5.89 -1.53 12.33
C ASN A 41 -6.86 -1.06 11.25
N ALA A 42 -7.33 -1.98 10.39
CA ALA A 42 -8.29 -1.63 9.35
C ALA A 42 -9.61 -1.11 9.93
N MET A 43 -10.11 -1.70 11.03
CA MET A 43 -11.32 -1.21 11.71
C MET A 43 -11.11 0.14 12.36
N GLU A 44 -9.98 0.36 13.03
CA GLU A 44 -9.65 1.66 13.61
C GLU A 44 -9.67 2.74 12.54
N ILE A 45 -9.02 2.52 11.40
CA ILE A 45 -8.98 3.49 10.30
C ILE A 45 -10.38 3.67 9.68
N CYS A 46 -11.08 2.59 9.31
CA CYS A 46 -12.35 2.68 8.60
C CYS A 46 -13.50 3.23 9.46
N LEU A 47 -13.49 2.98 10.78
CA LEU A 47 -14.56 3.40 11.69
C LEU A 47 -14.31 4.76 12.32
N THR A 48 -13.08 5.27 12.31
CA THR A 48 -12.77 6.62 12.79
C THR A 48 -12.62 7.63 11.66
N GLY A 49 -12.24 7.17 10.47
CA GLY A 49 -11.84 8.04 9.35
C GLY A 49 -10.50 8.74 9.58
N ASN A 50 -9.74 8.36 10.62
CA ASN A 50 -8.47 8.99 10.95
C ASN A 50 -7.41 8.76 9.87
N GLN A 51 -6.53 9.75 9.74
CA GLN A 51 -5.33 9.63 8.93
C GLN A 51 -4.21 8.95 9.72
N PHE A 52 -3.34 8.26 9.01
CA PHE A 52 -2.10 7.68 9.52
C PHE A 52 -0.91 8.09 8.65
N THR A 53 0.27 8.04 9.24
CA THR A 53 1.57 8.43 8.67
C THR A 53 2.16 7.35 7.78
N ALA A 54 3.18 7.72 6.99
CA ALA A 54 3.99 6.75 6.27
C ALA A 54 4.66 5.72 7.18
N GLN A 55 5.08 6.12 8.39
CA GLN A 55 5.71 5.26 9.37
C GLN A 55 4.74 4.19 9.89
N GLU A 56 3.55 4.60 10.34
CA GLU A 56 2.49 3.68 10.75
C GLU A 56 2.09 2.77 9.58
N ALA A 57 1.99 3.31 8.35
CA ALA A 57 1.70 2.51 7.16
C ALA A 57 2.74 1.41 6.91
N LYS A 58 4.02 1.67 7.20
CA LYS A 58 5.09 0.67 7.08
C LYS A 58 5.04 -0.36 8.20
N GLU A 59 4.79 0.06 9.43
CA GLU A 59 4.64 -0.83 10.59
C GLU A 59 3.45 -1.78 10.42
N MET A 60 2.35 -1.30 9.84
CA MET A 60 1.19 -2.11 9.49
C MET A 60 1.42 -3.02 8.26
N GLY A 61 2.49 -2.85 7.49
CA GLY A 61 2.75 -3.62 6.27
C GLY A 61 2.02 -3.12 5.01
N VAL A 62 1.41 -1.93 5.05
CA VAL A 62 0.79 -1.27 3.88
C VAL A 62 1.85 -0.72 2.93
N VAL A 63 2.97 -0.22 3.47
CA VAL A 63 4.08 0.38 2.73
C VAL A 63 5.35 -0.45 2.90
N SER A 64 6.04 -0.77 1.80
CA SER A 64 7.27 -1.57 1.82
C SER A 64 8.48 -0.74 2.23
N LYS A 65 8.63 0.49 1.72
CA LYS A 65 9.73 1.41 2.06
C LYS A 65 9.27 2.85 2.09
N ILE A 66 9.96 3.63 2.92
CA ILE A 66 9.75 5.06 3.09
C ILE A 66 11.05 5.74 2.66
N PHE A 67 10.95 6.86 1.96
CA PHE A 67 12.08 7.67 1.53
C PHE A 67 11.83 9.16 1.81
N PRO A 68 12.90 9.96 1.96
CA PRO A 68 12.78 11.40 1.83
C PRO A 68 12.10 11.77 0.50
N PRO A 69 11.19 12.76 0.48
CA PRO A 69 10.42 13.10 -0.72
C PRO A 69 11.26 13.29 -1.99
N GLU A 70 12.43 13.89 -1.86
CA GLU A 70 13.38 14.16 -2.94
C GLU A 70 14.04 12.91 -3.52
N LYS A 71 14.11 11.80 -2.76
CA LYS A 71 14.69 10.53 -3.21
C LYS A 71 13.64 9.52 -3.66
N LEU A 72 12.38 9.73 -3.29
CA LEU A 72 11.31 8.75 -3.49
C LEU A 72 11.20 8.30 -4.96
N LEU A 73 11.18 9.24 -5.90
CA LEU A 73 11.01 8.93 -7.32
C LEU A 73 12.21 8.16 -7.87
N GLU A 74 13.43 8.64 -7.60
CA GLU A 74 14.67 8.01 -8.04
C GLU A 74 14.75 6.55 -7.55
N GLU A 75 14.51 6.33 -6.26
CA GLU A 75 14.57 4.98 -5.66
C GLU A 75 13.45 4.06 -6.16
N THR A 76 12.28 4.62 -6.49
CA THR A 76 11.18 3.85 -7.09
C THR A 76 11.51 3.43 -8.52
N ILE A 77 12.10 4.33 -9.33
CA ILE A 77 12.53 4.03 -10.69
C ILE A 77 13.63 2.96 -10.68
N LYS A 78 14.64 3.10 -9.82
CA LYS A 78 15.69 2.07 -9.67
C LYS A 78 15.13 0.68 -9.37
N LEU A 79 14.11 0.59 -8.50
CA LEU A 79 13.44 -0.68 -8.25
C LEU A 79 12.73 -1.21 -9.51
N ALA A 80 11.99 -0.34 -10.20
CA ALA A 80 11.24 -0.72 -11.40
C ALA A 80 12.18 -1.19 -12.53
N GLU A 81 13.29 -0.50 -12.74
CA GLU A 81 14.34 -0.89 -13.70
C GLU A 81 14.90 -2.27 -13.35
N ARG A 82 15.26 -2.48 -12.08
CA ARG A 82 15.73 -3.79 -11.61
C ARG A 82 14.73 -4.91 -11.86
N ILE A 83 13.43 -4.67 -11.65
CA ILE A 83 12.38 -5.65 -11.98
C ILE A 83 12.31 -5.86 -13.50
N GLY A 84 12.46 -4.80 -14.29
CA GLY A 84 12.46 -4.82 -15.76
C GLY A 84 13.63 -5.57 -16.40
N GLU A 85 14.75 -5.75 -15.67
CA GLU A 85 15.88 -6.58 -16.10
C GLU A 85 15.55 -8.10 -16.11
N HIS A 86 14.43 -8.51 -15.50
CA HIS A 86 14.04 -9.91 -15.41
C HIS A 86 13.08 -10.34 -16.54
N SER A 87 12.98 -11.66 -16.77
CA SER A 87 12.07 -12.22 -17.78
C SER A 87 10.61 -11.77 -17.54
N PRO A 88 9.95 -11.11 -18.51
CA PRO A 88 8.57 -10.66 -18.35
C PRO A 88 7.58 -11.79 -18.02
N LEU A 89 7.83 -12.98 -18.56
CA LEU A 89 7.03 -14.18 -18.26
C LEU A 89 7.14 -14.55 -16.78
N ILE A 90 8.37 -14.60 -16.25
CA ILE A 90 8.61 -14.97 -14.86
C ILE A 90 8.08 -13.91 -13.91
N VAL A 91 8.26 -12.62 -14.21
CA VAL A 91 7.70 -11.52 -13.40
C VAL A 91 6.18 -11.63 -13.31
N THR A 92 5.50 -11.92 -14.42
CA THR A 92 4.05 -12.13 -14.46
C THR A 92 3.64 -13.33 -13.60
N GLN A 93 4.30 -14.47 -13.77
CA GLN A 93 4.00 -15.69 -13.02
C GLN A 93 4.19 -15.51 -11.51
N VAL A 94 5.25 -14.82 -11.08
CA VAL A 94 5.47 -14.49 -9.66
C VAL A 94 4.34 -13.64 -9.10
N LYS A 95 3.93 -12.60 -9.84
CA LYS A 95 2.81 -11.74 -9.43
C LYS A 95 1.50 -12.51 -9.31
N GLU A 96 1.20 -13.39 -10.26
CA GLU A 96 -0.01 -14.22 -10.24
C GLU A 96 -0.01 -15.18 -9.04
N ALA A 97 1.08 -15.91 -8.82
CA ALA A 97 1.20 -16.85 -7.72
C ALA A 97 1.02 -16.18 -6.35
N VAL A 98 1.62 -15.00 -6.14
CA VAL A 98 1.47 -14.23 -4.89
C VAL A 98 0.02 -13.75 -4.70
N ASN A 99 -0.64 -13.31 -5.78
CA ASN A 99 -2.02 -12.81 -5.70
C ASN A 99 -3.06 -13.93 -5.47
N ILE A 100 -2.77 -15.17 -5.88
CA ILE A 100 -3.61 -16.34 -5.59
C ILE A 100 -3.49 -16.76 -4.12
N GLY A 101 -2.30 -16.64 -3.52
CA GLY A 101 -2.03 -17.10 -2.15
C GLY A 101 -2.62 -16.25 -1.02
N LYS A 102 -3.48 -15.26 -1.32
CA LYS A 102 -4.05 -14.30 -0.36
C LYS A 102 -5.57 -14.33 -0.31
#